data_AF-A0A2N5IUI8-F1
#
_entry.id   AF-A0A2N5IUI8-F1
#
_cell.length_a   1.000
_cell.length_b   1.000
_cell.length_c   1.000
_cell.angle_alpha   90.00
_cell.angle_beta   90.00
_cell.angle_gamma   90.00
#
_symmetry.space_group_name_H-M   'P 1'
#
loop_
_entity.id
_entity.type
_entity.pdbx_description
1 polymer ?
#
loop_
_entity_poly.entity_id
_entity_poly.type
_entity_poly.pdbx_seq_one_letter_code
_entity_poly.pdbx_strand_id
1 'polypeptide(L)'
;MASRWTAVDRVEQGALSTMFAQAVIVGTALTVGAIACSGFYLTMIADPTTNAPVVALVPWMTVTVLIAAIFTYVVGFALLWCAEAFTNRMKDKFKPWAYAVIGLIGYGIWGMFVMSSTMNSLNQSLNGVVLANSDIAALTVNYAVFGFIAFLLAQAYGTKLATKKPVAFALLAVQVVLAVLGIIVMVMIFGQLPSSK
;
A
#
# COMPACT_ATOMS: atom_id res chain seq x y z
N MET A 1 -9.86 42.30 19.58
CA MET A 1 -9.19 41.03 19.23
C MET A 1 -8.83 41.09 17.75
N ALA A 2 -7.56 41.31 17.42
CA ALA A 2 -7.11 41.38 16.04
C ALA A 2 -7.29 40.02 15.35
N SER A 3 -7.92 40.02 14.17
CA SER A 3 -8.31 38.79 13.48
C SER A 3 -7.09 38.13 12.83
N ARG A 4 -6.91 36.81 13.07
CA ARG A 4 -5.75 35.99 12.65
C ARG A 4 -5.64 35.77 11.12
N TRP A 5 -6.32 36.55 10.29
CA TRP A 5 -6.40 36.31 8.84
C TRP A 5 -5.11 36.67 8.09
N THR A 6 -4.20 37.39 8.73
CA THR A 6 -2.86 37.70 8.21
C THR A 6 -1.76 36.84 8.82
N ALA A 7 -2.09 35.90 9.72
CA ALA A 7 -1.15 34.93 10.24
C ALA A 7 -0.90 33.86 9.15
N VAL A 8 -0.06 34.20 8.19
CA VAL A 8 0.53 33.25 7.26
C VAL A 8 1.55 32.45 8.05
N ASP A 9 1.23 31.20 8.39
CA ASP A 9 2.25 30.27 8.87
C ASP A 9 3.32 30.19 7.79
N ARG A 10 4.54 30.64 8.12
CA ARG A 10 5.66 30.51 7.20
C ARG A 10 5.92 29.02 7.04
N VAL A 11 5.59 28.46 5.89
CA VAL A 11 6.15 27.18 5.45
C VAL A 11 7.66 27.31 5.60
N GLU A 12 8.30 26.47 6.43
CA GLU A 12 9.75 26.49 6.58
C GLU A 12 10.38 26.48 5.18
N GLN A 13 11.07 27.56 4.84
CA GLN A 13 11.64 27.76 3.51
C GLN A 13 12.66 26.64 3.28
N GLY A 14 12.27 25.70 2.41
CA GLY A 14 13.05 24.52 2.12
C GLY A 14 12.57 23.23 2.78
N ALA A 15 11.40 23.12 3.41
CA ALA A 15 10.81 21.81 3.74
C ALA A 15 10.25 21.12 2.47
N LEU A 16 10.21 19.79 2.48
CA LEU A 16 9.59 19.00 1.41
C LEU A 16 8.05 19.16 1.46
N SER A 17 7.34 18.97 0.35
CA SER A 17 5.88 18.98 0.37
C SER A 17 5.35 17.94 1.38
N THR A 18 4.44 18.36 2.26
CA THR A 18 3.83 17.51 3.28
C THR A 18 3.10 16.32 2.65
N MET A 19 2.39 16.54 1.55
CA MET A 19 1.74 15.45 0.80
C MET A 19 2.74 14.42 0.27
N PHE A 20 3.90 14.87 -0.22
CA PHE A 20 4.94 13.94 -0.67
C PHE A 20 5.49 13.12 0.49
N ALA A 21 5.80 13.76 1.62
CA ALA A 21 6.27 13.07 2.81
C ALA A 21 5.23 12.06 3.33
N GLN A 22 3.95 12.42 3.30
CA GLN A 22 2.84 11.51 3.61
C GLN A 22 2.80 10.30 2.68
N ALA A 23 2.93 10.50 1.37
CA ALA A 23 2.95 9.41 0.40
C ALA A 23 4.12 8.44 0.66
N VAL A 24 5.31 8.95 0.95
CA VAL A 24 6.49 8.13 1.30
C VAL A 24 6.25 7.32 2.58
N ILE A 25 5.58 7.89 3.59
CA ILE A 25 5.20 7.17 4.82
C ILE A 25 4.21 6.06 4.51
N VAL A 26 3.15 6.36 3.75
CA VAL A 26 2.16 5.36 3.33
C VAL A 26 2.87 4.20 2.63
N GLY A 27 3.70 4.50 1.63
CA GLY A 27 4.42 3.47 0.88
C GLY A 27 5.39 2.66 1.72
N THR A 28 6.07 3.29 2.68
CA THR A 28 6.96 2.56 3.61
C THR A 28 6.16 1.60 4.49
N ALA A 29 5.08 2.08 5.12
CA ALA A 29 4.24 1.27 5.99
C ALA A 29 3.59 0.10 5.24
N LEU A 30 3.09 0.34 4.02
CA LEU A 30 2.50 -0.69 3.18
C LEU A 30 3.54 -1.67 2.64
N THR A 31 4.76 -1.22 2.34
CA THR A 31 5.87 -2.12 1.94
C THR A 31 6.22 -3.09 3.07
N VAL A 32 6.38 -2.57 4.29
CA VAL A 32 6.64 -3.41 5.47
C VAL A 32 5.48 -4.37 5.72
N GLY A 33 4.25 -3.87 5.61
CA GLY A 33 3.03 -4.68 5.70
C GLY A 33 3.06 -5.83 4.69
N ALA A 34 3.23 -5.52 3.41
CA ALA A 34 3.27 -6.49 2.32
C ALA A 34 4.29 -7.61 2.55
N ILE A 35 5.50 -7.27 3.00
CA ILE A 35 6.53 -8.26 3.34
C ILE A 35 6.06 -9.15 4.50
N ALA A 36 5.53 -8.55 5.57
CA ALA A 36 5.11 -9.27 6.77
C ALA A 36 3.93 -10.23 6.52
N CYS A 37 2.98 -9.87 5.66
CA CYS A 37 1.81 -10.70 5.35
C CYS A 37 1.95 -11.57 4.09
N SER A 38 3.09 -11.52 3.40
CA SER A 38 3.33 -12.33 2.20
C SER A 38 3.16 -13.84 2.43
N GLY A 39 3.63 -14.36 3.58
CA GLY A 39 3.44 -15.77 3.93
C GLY A 39 1.97 -16.16 4.11
N PHE A 40 1.17 -15.27 4.69
CA PHE A 40 -0.27 -15.46 4.86
C PHE A 40 -1.01 -15.50 3.52
N TYR A 41 -0.60 -14.68 2.54
CA TYR A 41 -1.20 -14.74 1.21
C TYR A 41 -0.82 -16.03 0.46
N LEU A 42 0.40 -16.56 0.66
CA LEU A 42 0.80 -17.82 0.04
C LEU A 42 -0.02 -19.01 0.52
N THR A 43 -0.43 -19.02 1.79
CA THR A 43 -1.29 -20.09 2.29
C THR A 43 -2.67 -20.11 1.64
N MET A 44 -3.14 -18.98 1.09
CA MET A 44 -4.41 -18.89 0.35
C MET A 44 -4.30 -19.37 -1.10
N ILE A 45 -3.08 -19.43 -1.64
CA ILE A 45 -2.80 -19.91 -2.99
C ILE A 45 -2.04 -21.24 -3.00
N ALA A 46 -1.98 -21.96 -1.87
CA ALA A 46 -1.35 -23.27 -1.85
C ALA A 46 -2.14 -24.28 -2.72
N ASP A 47 -1.43 -25.24 -3.32
CA ASP A 47 -2.08 -26.32 -4.06
C ASP A 47 -2.97 -27.15 -3.11
N PRO A 48 -4.28 -27.29 -3.39
CA PRO A 48 -5.21 -27.99 -2.51
C PRO A 48 -4.93 -29.49 -2.36
N THR A 49 -4.15 -30.09 -3.26
CA THR A 49 -3.82 -31.53 -3.24
C THR A 49 -2.49 -31.79 -2.51
N THR A 50 -1.49 -30.95 -2.74
CA THR A 50 -0.12 -31.16 -2.22
C THR A 50 0.23 -30.26 -1.05
N ASN A 51 -0.60 -29.23 -0.75
CA ASN A 51 -0.29 -28.12 0.15
C ASN A 51 1.04 -27.42 -0.15
N ALA A 52 1.58 -27.61 -1.36
CA ALA A 52 2.83 -26.98 -1.77
C ALA A 52 2.60 -25.50 -2.13
N PRO A 53 3.57 -24.62 -1.84
CA PRO A 53 3.48 -23.23 -2.26
C PRO A 53 3.59 -23.12 -3.78
N VAL A 54 2.64 -22.41 -4.39
CA VAL A 54 2.57 -22.19 -5.84
C VAL A 54 3.67 -21.27 -6.36
N VAL A 55 4.20 -20.41 -5.50
CA VAL A 55 5.35 -19.53 -5.77
C VAL A 55 6.27 -19.52 -4.56
N ALA A 56 7.58 -19.41 -4.78
CA ALA A 56 8.52 -19.24 -3.68
C ALA A 56 8.26 -17.93 -2.90
N LEU A 57 8.49 -17.95 -1.59
CA LEU A 57 8.19 -16.83 -0.70
C LEU A 57 8.87 -15.52 -1.10
N VAL A 58 10.17 -15.58 -1.43
CA VAL A 58 10.94 -14.37 -1.73
C VAL A 58 10.46 -13.68 -3.02
N PRO A 59 10.28 -14.39 -4.15
CA PRO A 59 9.63 -13.82 -5.33
C PRO A 59 8.22 -13.28 -5.06
N TRP A 60 7.42 -13.96 -4.24
CA TRP A 60 6.09 -13.49 -3.91
C TRP A 60 6.10 -12.18 -3.09
N MET A 61 7.02 -12.06 -2.14
CA MET A 61 7.21 -10.83 -1.37
C MET A 61 7.47 -9.62 -2.28
N THR A 62 8.29 -9.75 -3.31
CA THR A 62 8.58 -8.62 -4.20
C THR A 62 7.37 -8.23 -5.05
N VAL A 63 6.51 -9.19 -5.43
CA VAL A 63 5.24 -8.92 -6.13
C VAL A 63 4.24 -8.20 -5.21
N THR A 64 4.09 -8.64 -3.96
CA THR A 64 3.18 -7.97 -3.01
C THR A 64 3.63 -6.53 -2.72
N VAL A 65 4.94 -6.30 -2.63
CA VAL A 65 5.53 -4.96 -2.47
C VAL A 65 5.28 -4.10 -3.71
N LEU A 66 5.40 -4.65 -4.92
CA LEU A 66 5.04 -3.94 -6.15
C LEU A 66 3.57 -3.49 -6.11
N ILE A 67 2.65 -4.39 -5.77
CA ILE A 67 1.21 -4.08 -5.69
C ILE A 67 0.93 -2.99 -4.65
N ALA A 68 1.63 -3.03 -3.50
CA ALA A 68 1.56 -1.99 -2.48
C ALA A 68 2.13 -0.64 -2.97
N ALA A 69 3.23 -0.66 -3.72
CA ALA A 69 3.83 0.55 -4.30
C ALA A 69 2.91 1.17 -5.36
N ILE A 70 2.34 0.36 -6.26
CA ILE A 70 1.37 0.82 -7.26
C ILE A 70 0.18 1.49 -6.57
N PHE A 71 -0.39 0.86 -5.54
CA PHE A 71 -1.44 1.48 -4.76
C PHE A 71 -0.99 2.83 -4.23
N THR A 72 0.13 2.88 -3.50
CA THR A 72 0.62 4.09 -2.82
C THR A 72 0.73 5.26 -3.77
N TYR A 73 1.38 5.07 -4.92
CA TYR A 73 1.73 6.16 -5.82
C TYR A 73 0.65 6.49 -6.85
N VAL A 74 -0.35 5.63 -7.05
CA VAL A 74 -1.47 5.88 -7.95
C VAL A 74 -2.73 6.25 -7.16
N VAL A 75 -3.27 5.30 -6.41
CA VAL A 75 -4.55 5.44 -5.69
C VAL A 75 -4.36 6.14 -4.35
N GLY A 76 -3.35 5.72 -3.59
CA GLY A 76 -3.04 6.24 -2.26
C GLY A 76 -2.73 7.73 -2.27
N PHE A 77 -2.01 8.21 -3.28
CA PHE A 77 -1.76 9.63 -3.48
C PHE A 77 -3.04 10.42 -3.73
N ALA A 78 -3.94 9.91 -4.59
CA ALA A 78 -5.24 10.53 -4.83
C ALA A 78 -6.10 10.54 -3.54
N LEU A 79 -6.06 9.46 -2.77
CA LEU A 79 -6.77 9.36 -1.49
C LEU A 79 -6.23 10.32 -0.43
N LEU A 80 -4.91 10.56 -0.39
CA LEU A 80 -4.32 11.59 0.47
C LEU A 80 -4.84 12.97 0.10
N TRP A 81 -4.97 13.26 -1.21
CA TRP A 81 -5.57 14.50 -1.69
C TRP A 81 -7.04 14.64 -1.27
N CYS A 82 -7.81 13.56 -1.43
CA CYS A 82 -9.21 13.50 -0.97
C CYS A 82 -9.31 13.68 0.54
N ALA A 83 -8.42 13.07 1.31
CA ALA A 83 -8.37 13.19 2.76
C ALA A 83 -8.08 14.63 3.20
N GLU A 84 -7.15 15.31 2.54
CA GLU A 84 -6.82 16.71 2.84
C GLU A 84 -8.02 17.62 2.52
N ALA A 85 -8.63 17.45 1.34
CA ALA A 85 -9.82 18.19 0.95
C ALA A 85 -10.98 17.99 1.94
N PHE A 86 -11.22 16.76 2.40
CA PHE A 86 -12.28 16.43 3.35
C PHE A 86 -11.99 16.93 4.77
N THR A 87 -10.72 16.95 5.18
CA THR A 87 -10.31 17.33 6.54
C THR A 87 -10.05 18.82 6.73
N ASN A 88 -10.06 19.61 5.67
CA ASN A 88 -9.87 21.07 5.71
C ASN A 88 -10.82 21.79 6.67
N ARG A 89 -12.04 21.28 6.89
CA ARG A 89 -13.02 21.86 7.82
C ARG A 89 -13.22 21.07 9.12
N MET A 90 -12.42 20.02 9.34
CA MET A 90 -12.53 19.18 10.54
C MET A 90 -11.65 19.68 11.69
N LYS A 91 -12.09 19.40 12.92
CA LYS A 91 -11.28 19.64 14.12
C LYS A 91 -10.01 18.78 14.08
N ASP A 92 -8.88 19.33 14.51
CA ASP A 92 -7.57 18.68 14.42
C ASP A 92 -7.51 17.29 15.08
N LYS A 93 -8.28 17.07 16.14
CA LYS A 93 -8.38 15.77 16.83
C LYS A 93 -8.96 14.65 15.96
N PHE A 94 -9.81 14.96 14.98
CA PHE A 94 -10.46 13.96 14.12
C PHE A 94 -9.74 13.76 12.78
N LYS A 95 -8.80 14.64 12.42
CA LYS A 95 -8.06 14.52 11.15
C LYS A 95 -7.32 13.19 11.01
N PRO A 96 -6.56 12.69 12.00
CA PRO A 96 -5.86 11.41 11.87
C PRO A 96 -6.82 10.22 11.65
N TRP A 97 -7.98 10.24 12.31
CA TRP A 97 -9.00 9.21 12.16
C TRP A 97 -9.66 9.24 10.79
N ALA A 98 -9.92 10.43 10.23
CA ALA A 98 -10.45 10.56 8.88
C ALA A 98 -9.48 9.99 7.84
N TYR A 99 -8.19 10.32 7.93
CA TYR A 99 -7.15 9.73 7.07
C TYR A 99 -7.11 8.21 7.22
N ALA A 100 -7.12 7.71 8.45
CA ALA A 100 -7.07 6.28 8.72
C ALA A 100 -8.29 5.53 8.13
N VAL A 101 -9.50 6.07 8.23
CA VAL A 101 -10.70 5.47 7.62
C VAL A 101 -10.63 5.49 6.09
N ILE A 102 -10.13 6.58 5.50
CA ILE A 102 -9.93 6.66 4.04
C ILE A 102 -8.92 5.60 3.57
N GLY A 103 -7.81 5.45 4.28
CA GLY A 103 -6.81 4.42 4.01
C GLY A 103 -7.36 3.00 4.18
N LEU A 104 -8.17 2.78 5.23
CA LEU A 104 -8.84 1.52 5.50
C LEU A 104 -9.72 1.09 4.33
N ILE A 105 -10.60 1.97 3.87
CA ILE A 105 -11.52 1.68 2.78
C ILE A 105 -10.74 1.53 1.48
N GLY A 106 -9.85 2.48 1.17
CA GLY A 106 -9.12 2.51 -0.08
C GLY A 106 -8.23 1.29 -0.29
N TYR A 107 -7.40 0.96 0.71
CA TYR A 107 -6.51 -0.19 0.59
C TYR A 107 -7.26 -1.52 0.76
N GLY A 108 -8.34 -1.57 1.55
CA GLY A 108 -9.22 -2.73 1.63
C GLY A 108 -9.85 -3.08 0.27
N ILE A 109 -10.41 -2.08 -0.43
CA ILE A 109 -10.94 -2.25 -1.80
C ILE A 109 -9.83 -2.68 -2.76
N TRP A 110 -8.63 -2.11 -2.63
CA TRP A 110 -7.47 -2.52 -3.43
C TRP A 110 -7.10 -4.00 -3.22
N GLY A 111 -7.09 -4.48 -1.97
CA GLY A 111 -6.90 -5.89 -1.65
C GLY A 111 -8.01 -6.78 -2.21
N MET A 112 -9.26 -6.34 -2.08
CA MET A 112 -10.43 -7.07 -2.57
C MET A 112 -10.41 -7.29 -4.08
N PHE A 113 -10.00 -6.28 -4.86
CA PHE A 113 -10.06 -6.36 -6.32
C PHE A 113 -8.73 -6.69 -6.97
N VAL A 114 -7.67 -5.94 -6.64
CA VAL A 114 -6.39 -6.06 -7.37
C VAL A 114 -5.64 -7.28 -6.88
N MET A 115 -5.48 -7.43 -5.57
CA MET A 115 -4.71 -8.54 -5.01
C MET A 115 -5.41 -9.88 -5.24
N SER A 116 -6.73 -9.95 -5.02
CA SER A 116 -7.49 -11.17 -5.32
C SER A 116 -7.41 -11.54 -6.82
N SER A 117 -7.45 -10.57 -7.72
CA SER A 117 -7.30 -10.81 -9.17
C SER A 117 -5.91 -11.33 -9.48
N THR A 118 -4.84 -10.74 -8.93
CA THR A 118 -3.48 -11.25 -9.13
C THR A 118 -3.33 -12.69 -8.63
N MET A 119 -3.85 -13.00 -7.45
CA MET A 119 -3.83 -14.35 -6.88
C MET A 119 -4.63 -15.34 -7.73
N ASN A 120 -5.81 -14.94 -8.20
CA ASN A 120 -6.64 -15.75 -9.08
C ASN A 120 -5.97 -16.00 -10.44
N SER A 121 -5.30 -15.00 -11.03
CA SER A 121 -4.55 -15.19 -12.28
C SER A 121 -3.46 -16.25 -12.13
N LEU A 122 -2.76 -16.30 -11.00
CA LEU A 122 -1.77 -17.33 -10.72
C LEU A 122 -2.42 -18.70 -10.49
N ASN A 123 -3.43 -18.78 -9.62
CA ASN A 123 -4.06 -20.04 -9.28
C ASN A 123 -4.80 -20.68 -10.45
N GLN A 124 -5.51 -19.89 -11.27
CA GLN A 124 -6.22 -20.43 -12.42
C GLN A 124 -5.24 -21.00 -13.46
N SER A 125 -4.09 -20.38 -13.66
CA SER A 125 -3.06 -20.88 -14.59
C SER A 125 -2.32 -22.11 -14.08
N LEU A 126 -2.20 -22.31 -12.77
CA LEU A 126 -1.37 -23.36 -12.18
C LEU A 126 -2.18 -24.56 -11.66
N ASN A 127 -3.29 -24.30 -10.94
CA ASN A 127 -4.08 -25.34 -10.26
C ASN A 127 -5.57 -25.31 -10.64
N GLY A 128 -6.04 -24.33 -11.41
CA GLY A 128 -7.43 -24.20 -11.88
C GLY A 128 -8.45 -23.78 -10.81
N VAL A 129 -8.01 -23.46 -9.59
CA VAL A 129 -8.89 -23.12 -8.45
C VAL A 129 -8.92 -21.62 -8.22
N VAL A 130 -10.11 -21.07 -7.95
CA VAL A 130 -10.28 -19.66 -7.55
C VAL A 130 -10.28 -19.51 -6.04
N LEU A 131 -9.84 -18.34 -5.57
CA LEU A 131 -9.84 -18.00 -4.14
C LEU A 131 -11.26 -18.12 -3.56
N ALA A 132 -11.37 -18.74 -2.38
CA ALA A 132 -12.63 -18.83 -1.67
C ALA A 132 -13.08 -17.44 -1.16
N ASN A 133 -14.39 -17.24 -1.03
CA ASN A 133 -14.95 -15.98 -0.51
C ASN A 133 -14.41 -15.64 0.90
N SER A 134 -14.13 -16.67 1.72
CA SER A 134 -13.50 -16.50 3.04
C SER A 134 -12.08 -15.94 2.94
N ASP A 135 -11.31 -16.37 1.93
CA ASP A 135 -9.93 -15.91 1.71
C ASP A 135 -9.93 -14.49 1.17
N ILE A 136 -10.84 -14.16 0.25
CA ILE A 136 -11.04 -12.79 -0.25
C ILE A 136 -11.42 -11.86 0.91
N ALA A 137 -12.29 -12.30 1.82
CA ALA A 137 -12.66 -11.51 2.99
C ALA A 137 -11.46 -11.30 3.94
N ALA A 138 -10.70 -12.35 4.23
CA ALA A 138 -9.53 -12.27 5.09
C ALA A 138 -8.42 -11.38 4.49
N LEU A 139 -8.20 -11.49 3.18
CA LEU A 139 -7.33 -10.63 2.39
C LEU A 139 -7.76 -9.15 2.50
N THR A 140 -9.04 -8.88 2.24
CA THR A 140 -9.62 -7.53 2.31
C THR A 140 -9.41 -6.91 3.68
N VAL A 141 -9.67 -7.66 4.76
CA VAL A 141 -9.49 -7.18 6.14
C VAL A 141 -8.02 -6.89 6.43
N ASN A 142 -7.10 -7.76 6.01
CA ASN A 142 -5.67 -7.55 6.21
C ASN A 142 -5.19 -6.26 5.52
N TYR A 143 -5.56 -6.08 4.26
CA TYR A 143 -5.28 -4.85 3.51
C TYR A 143 -5.94 -3.64 4.20
N ALA A 144 -7.20 -3.72 4.62
CA ALA A 144 -7.87 -2.62 5.29
C ALA A 144 -7.13 -2.17 6.57
N VAL A 145 -6.63 -3.11 7.38
CA VAL A 145 -5.87 -2.80 8.60
C VAL A 145 -4.54 -2.09 8.26
N PHE A 146 -3.80 -2.56 7.27
CA PHE A 146 -2.56 -1.88 6.87
C PHE A 146 -2.81 -0.50 6.25
N GLY A 147 -3.91 -0.35 5.49
CA GLY A 147 -4.33 0.93 4.94
C GLY A 147 -4.66 1.94 6.05
N PHE A 148 -5.37 1.48 7.09
CA PHE A 148 -5.66 2.27 8.28
C PHE A 148 -4.39 2.78 8.94
N ILE A 149 -3.46 1.87 9.24
CA ILE A 149 -2.20 2.20 9.93
C ILE A 149 -1.36 3.16 9.06
N ALA A 150 -1.20 2.86 7.77
CA ALA A 150 -0.37 3.64 6.86
C ALA A 150 -0.84 5.10 6.75
N PHE A 151 -2.14 5.33 6.59
CA PHE A 151 -2.70 6.68 6.49
C PHE A 151 -2.73 7.42 7.83
N LEU A 152 -2.93 6.69 8.93
CA LEU A 152 -2.79 7.25 10.28
C LEU A 152 -1.36 7.76 10.52
N LEU A 153 -0.35 6.94 10.19
CA LEU A 153 1.06 7.30 10.31
C LEU A 153 1.42 8.46 9.40
N ALA A 154 0.89 8.50 8.17
CA ALA A 154 1.10 9.60 7.25
C ALA A 154 0.62 10.93 7.86
N GLN A 155 -0.60 10.96 8.42
CA GLN A 155 -1.11 12.18 9.05
C GLN A 155 -0.36 12.55 10.33
N ALA A 156 0.08 11.56 11.12
CA ALA A 156 0.80 11.80 12.37
C ALA A 156 2.24 12.29 12.19
N TYR A 157 2.93 11.82 11.13
CA TYR A 157 4.37 12.02 10.96
C TYR A 157 4.76 12.77 9.68
N GLY A 158 3.81 13.13 8.81
CA GLY A 158 4.07 13.79 7.53
C GLY A 158 4.90 15.08 7.65
N THR A 159 4.56 15.96 8.60
CA THR A 159 5.30 17.20 8.84
C THR A 159 6.70 16.97 9.40
N LYS A 160 6.89 15.91 10.21
CA LYS A 160 8.21 15.53 10.76
C LYS A 160 9.13 14.92 9.72
N LEU A 161 8.59 14.20 8.74
CA LEU A 161 9.40 13.66 7.65
C LEU A 161 9.71 14.73 6.59
N ALA A 162 8.82 15.71 6.39
CA ALA A 162 9.04 16.83 5.48
C ALA A 162 10.28 17.68 5.82
N THR A 163 10.68 17.74 7.09
CA THR A 163 11.91 18.42 7.53
C THR A 163 13.17 17.55 7.36
N LYS A 164 13.02 16.23 7.19
CA LYS A 164 14.11 15.25 7.04
C LYS A 164 14.25 14.75 5.60
N LYS A 165 14.52 15.66 4.67
CA LYS A 165 14.73 15.36 3.23
C LYS A 165 15.55 14.11 2.92
N PRO A 166 16.77 13.91 3.47
CA PRO A 166 17.58 12.75 3.09
C PRO A 166 16.89 11.43 3.44
N VAL A 167 16.15 11.39 4.57
CA VAL A 167 15.39 10.21 4.97
C VAL A 167 14.22 9.97 4.03
N ALA A 168 13.48 11.01 3.66
CA ALA A 168 12.35 10.89 2.73
C ALA A 168 12.79 10.36 1.36
N PHE A 169 13.89 10.89 0.81
CA PHE A 169 14.42 10.42 -0.47
C PHE A 169 15.04 9.02 -0.38
N ALA A 170 15.71 8.67 0.73
CA ALA A 170 16.21 7.32 0.94
C ALA A 170 15.08 6.29 0.99
N LEU A 171 14.00 6.58 1.72
CA LEU A 171 12.82 5.72 1.79
C LEU A 171 12.14 5.57 0.43
N LEU A 172 12.01 6.67 -0.32
CA LEU A 172 11.48 6.61 -1.68
C LEU A 172 12.37 5.75 -2.59
N ALA A 173 13.69 5.94 -2.54
CA ALA A 173 14.63 5.18 -3.37
C ALA A 173 14.53 3.67 -3.08
N VAL A 174 14.45 3.28 -1.81
CA VAL A 174 14.24 1.88 -1.42
C VAL A 174 12.94 1.34 -2.01
N GLN A 175 11.83 2.09 -1.92
CA GLN A 175 10.55 1.66 -2.48
C GLN A 175 10.60 1.51 -4.00
N VAL A 176 11.26 2.43 -4.70
CA VAL A 176 11.43 2.35 -6.17
C VAL A 176 12.25 1.13 -6.56
N VAL A 177 13.38 0.87 -5.86
CA VAL A 177 14.20 -0.31 -6.12
C VAL A 177 13.40 -1.60 -5.90
N LEU A 178 12.66 -1.69 -4.79
CA LEU A 178 11.82 -2.86 -4.52
C LEU A 178 10.68 -3.03 -5.54
N ALA A 179 10.07 -1.93 -5.99
CA ALA A 179 9.05 -1.98 -7.02
C ALA A 179 9.62 -2.45 -8.38
N VAL A 180 10.81 -1.96 -8.78
CA VAL A 180 11.49 -2.43 -9.99
C VAL A 180 11.81 -3.92 -9.90
N LEU A 181 12.33 -4.39 -8.77
CA LEU A 181 12.55 -5.82 -8.53
C LEU A 181 11.25 -6.61 -8.62
N GLY A 182 10.16 -6.10 -8.04
CA GLY A 182 8.84 -6.71 -8.13
C GLY A 182 8.33 -6.82 -9.58
N ILE A 183 8.57 -5.82 -10.43
CA ILE A 183 8.18 -5.85 -11.85
C ILE A 183 8.95 -6.95 -12.57
N ILE A 184 10.27 -7.00 -12.39
CA ILE A 184 11.13 -8.02 -13.01
C ILE A 184 10.66 -9.42 -12.60
N VAL A 185 10.45 -9.64 -11.31
CA VAL A 185 9.99 -10.93 -10.78
C VAL A 185 8.59 -11.29 -11.29
N MET A 186 7.67 -10.33 -11.34
CA MET A 186 6.32 -10.56 -11.86
C MET A 186 6.38 -11.02 -13.33
N VAL A 187 7.19 -10.37 -14.18
CA VAL A 187 7.40 -10.78 -15.57
C VAL A 187 7.98 -12.20 -15.64
N MET A 188 8.93 -12.54 -14.76
CA MET A 188 9.50 -13.89 -14.72
C MET A 188 8.47 -14.95 -14.29
N ILE A 189 7.65 -14.69 -13.28
CA ILE A 189 6.61 -15.62 -12.82
C ILE A 189 5.59 -15.86 -13.94
N PHE A 190 5.02 -14.80 -14.50
CA PHE A 190 4.00 -14.92 -15.55
C PHE A 190 4.58 -15.45 -16.87
N GLY A 191 5.86 -15.21 -17.15
CA GLY A 191 6.55 -15.77 -18.32
C GLY A 191 6.84 -17.26 -18.23
N GLN A 192 6.77 -17.85 -17.03
CA GLN A 192 6.95 -19.30 -16.82
C GLN A 192 5.62 -20.06 -16.74
N LEU A 193 4.49 -19.37 -16.74
CA LEU A 193 3.19 -20.03 -16.76
C LEU A 193 3.05 -20.83 -18.05
N PRO A 194 2.49 -22.06 -17.98
CA PRO A 194 2.21 -22.83 -19.18
C PRO A 194 1.37 -21.98 -20.13
N SER A 195 1.84 -21.80 -21.38
CA SER A 195 1.02 -21.15 -22.40
C SER A 195 -0.29 -21.94 -22.48
N SER A 196 -1.40 -21.32 -22.09
CA SER A 196 -2.73 -21.93 -22.24
C SER A 196 -2.83 -22.45 -23.66
N LYS A 197 -3.03 -23.77 -23.79
CA LYS A 197 -3.60 -24.32 -25.01
C LYS A 197 -5.09 -24.02 -25.04
#